data_AF-A0A1S7P6B5-F1
#
_entry.id   AF-A0A1S7P6B5-F1
#
_cell.length_a   1.000
_cell.length_b   1.000
_cell.length_c   1.000
_cell.angle_alpha   90.00
_cell.angle_beta   90.00
_cell.angle_gamma   90.00
#
_symmetry.space_group_name_H-M   'P 1'
#
loop_
_entity.id
_entity.type
_entity.pdbx_description
1 polymer ?
#
loop_
_entity_poly.entity_id
_entity_poly.type
_entity_poly.pdbx_seq_one_letter_code
_entity_poly.pdbx_strand_id
1 'polypeptide(L)'
;MERIVIDVVSDMVCPWCYLGKARLDLAIAEVQDEISVDVNWRPYRLNPDYPPEGVDQKAALEEKLGKERLEQAHATLVQLGREVGINYDFDAIKIGPNTLDAHRLSLWAHSEGRDVQEKVVTALFKANFEEGRNIGDHAVLTDVAEKSGMDAKVVARLLASDADKDTVIAEIDAAQQMGVAGVPFFIIDQKYAISGAQTPDVLIAALRDIAKIKADEHRSMN
;
A
#
# COMPACT_ATOMS: atom_id res chain seq x y z
N MET A 1 24.21 -10.89 -7.11
CA MET A 1 23.01 -10.59 -6.33
C MET A 1 21.84 -10.66 -7.27
N GLU A 2 20.90 -11.57 -7.04
CA GLU A 2 19.69 -11.65 -7.85
C GLU A 2 18.82 -10.42 -7.58
N ARG A 3 18.15 -9.94 -8.62
CA ARG A 3 17.23 -8.81 -8.55
C ARG A 3 15.81 -9.33 -8.61
N ILE A 4 14.98 -8.98 -7.62
CA ILE A 4 13.57 -9.36 -7.53
C ILE A 4 12.71 -8.11 -7.61
N VAL A 5 11.66 -8.14 -8.43
CA VAL A 5 10.65 -7.07 -8.47
C VAL A 5 9.39 -7.55 -7.74
N ILE A 6 8.85 -6.71 -6.87
CA ILE A 6 7.62 -6.97 -6.12
C ILE A 6 6.61 -5.88 -6.44
N ASP A 7 5.51 -6.27 -7.10
CA ASP A 7 4.34 -5.42 -7.26
C ASP A 7 3.39 -5.65 -6.08
N VAL A 8 3.22 -4.63 -5.24
CA VAL A 8 2.38 -4.68 -4.04
C VAL A 8 1.05 -4.03 -4.35
N VAL A 9 0.01 -4.86 -4.54
CA VAL A 9 -1.36 -4.40 -4.72
C VAL A 9 -1.92 -4.04 -3.34
N SER A 10 -2.32 -2.77 -3.19
CA SER A 10 -2.56 -2.17 -1.88
C SER A 10 -3.61 -1.07 -1.92
N ASP A 11 -4.27 -0.81 -0.79
CA ASP A 11 -5.14 0.34 -0.59
C ASP A 11 -4.73 1.09 0.68
N MET A 12 -4.65 2.42 0.60
CA MET A 12 -4.08 3.25 1.68
C MET A 12 -5.02 3.41 2.89
N VAL A 13 -6.25 2.90 2.76
CA VAL A 13 -7.23 2.74 3.85
C VAL A 13 -7.31 1.31 4.39
N CYS A 14 -6.47 0.39 3.93
CA CYS A 14 -6.40 -0.95 4.47
C CYS A 14 -5.34 -1.03 5.58
N PRO A 15 -5.71 -1.27 6.86
CA PRO A 15 -4.72 -1.36 7.93
C PRO A 15 -3.81 -2.58 7.78
N TRP A 16 -4.32 -3.69 7.22
CA TRP A 16 -3.47 -4.85 6.91
C TRP A 16 -2.44 -4.53 5.82
N CYS A 17 -2.72 -3.60 4.91
CA CYS A 17 -1.73 -3.15 3.94
C CYS A 17 -0.57 -2.42 4.61
N TYR A 18 -0.87 -1.55 5.59
CA TYR A 18 0.17 -0.84 6.31
C TYR A 18 1.04 -1.81 7.14
N LEU A 19 0.42 -2.78 7.81
CA LEU A 19 1.15 -3.85 8.50
C LEU A 19 2.01 -4.68 7.53
N GLY A 20 1.43 -5.07 6.39
CA GLY A 20 2.11 -5.87 5.37
C GLY A 20 3.31 -5.13 4.77
N LYS A 21 3.18 -3.82 4.55
CA LYS A 21 4.28 -2.93 4.16
C LYS A 21 5.42 -3.01 5.17
N ALA A 22 5.16 -2.70 6.45
CA ALA A 22 6.21 -2.67 7.45
C ALA A 22 6.91 -4.02 7.62
N ARG A 23 6.16 -5.13 7.47
CA ARG A 23 6.74 -6.48 7.46
C ARG A 23 7.59 -6.77 6.22
N LEU A 24 7.17 -6.28 5.05
CA LEU A 24 7.96 -6.36 3.82
C LEU A 24 9.25 -5.55 3.96
N ASP A 25 9.20 -4.34 4.52
CA ASP A 25 10.38 -3.49 4.73
C ASP A 25 11.42 -4.21 5.62
N LEU A 26 10.97 -4.86 6.70
CA LEU A 26 11.83 -5.68 7.56
C LEU A 26 12.44 -6.86 6.80
N ALA A 27 11.63 -7.56 5.99
CA ALA A 27 12.11 -8.69 5.19
C ALA A 27 13.15 -8.27 4.15
N ILE A 28 12.92 -7.14 3.45
CA ILE A 28 13.86 -6.58 2.47
C ILE A 28 15.17 -6.19 3.16
N ALA A 29 15.10 -5.53 4.32
CA ALA A 29 16.27 -5.16 5.09
C ALA A 29 17.09 -6.38 5.53
N GLU A 30 16.45 -7.48 5.90
CA GLU A 30 17.15 -8.72 6.29
C GLU A 30 17.90 -9.37 5.11
N VAL A 31 17.35 -9.31 3.88
CA VAL A 31 17.94 -9.98 2.71
C VAL A 31 18.79 -9.06 1.83
N GLN A 32 18.99 -7.80 2.21
CA GLN A 32 19.58 -6.77 1.34
C GLN A 32 21.02 -7.07 0.89
N ASP A 33 21.78 -7.86 1.66
CA ASP A 33 23.15 -8.27 1.32
C ASP A 33 23.18 -9.44 0.32
N GLU A 34 22.05 -10.12 0.13
CA GLU A 34 21.91 -11.33 -0.70
C GLU A 34 21.10 -11.06 -1.97
N ILE A 35 20.10 -10.19 -1.88
CA ILE A 35 19.04 -9.97 -2.88
C ILE A 35 18.78 -8.47 -3.02
N SER A 36 18.71 -8.00 -4.27
CA SER A 36 18.24 -6.64 -4.58
C SER A 36 16.74 -6.68 -4.82
N VAL A 37 15.97 -5.88 -4.10
CA VAL A 37 14.51 -5.83 -4.23
C VAL A 37 14.08 -4.47 -4.75
N ASP A 38 13.27 -4.46 -5.81
CA ASP A 38 12.49 -3.29 -6.21
C ASP A 38 11.03 -3.49 -5.83
N VAL A 39 10.43 -2.47 -5.23
CA VAL A 39 9.01 -2.45 -4.91
C VAL A 39 8.29 -1.46 -5.82
N ASN A 40 7.17 -1.88 -6.41
CA ASN A 40 6.22 -0.99 -7.05
C ASN A 40 4.89 -1.09 -6.30
N TRP A 41 4.29 0.04 -5.97
CA TRP A 41 2.96 0.06 -5.36
C TRP A 41 1.89 0.14 -6.45
N ARG A 42 0.92 -0.78 -6.40
CA ARG A 42 -0.18 -0.90 -7.37
C ARG A 42 -1.51 -0.63 -6.66
N PRO A 43 -2.46 0.09 -7.29
CA PRO A 43 -3.68 0.54 -6.65
C PRO A 43 -4.68 -0.60 -6.49
N TYR A 44 -5.45 -0.51 -5.41
CA TYR A 44 -6.66 -1.28 -5.15
C TYR A 44 -7.64 -0.39 -4.40
N ARG A 45 -8.95 -0.59 -4.57
CA ARG A 45 -9.96 0.13 -3.78
C ARG A 45 -10.86 -0.85 -3.04
N LEU A 46 -10.78 -0.85 -1.72
CA LEU A 46 -11.66 -1.61 -0.83
C LEU A 46 -13.10 -1.08 -0.85
N ASN A 47 -13.25 0.22 -1.03
CA ASN A 47 -14.53 0.91 -1.03
C ASN A 47 -14.65 1.79 -2.30
N PRO A 48 -14.87 1.18 -3.48
CA PRO A 48 -14.95 1.91 -4.75
C PRO A 48 -16.13 2.89 -4.82
N ASP A 49 -17.19 2.63 -4.06
CA ASP A 49 -18.43 3.39 -4.07
C ASP A 49 -18.46 4.57 -3.07
N TYR A 50 -17.41 4.76 -2.26
CA TYR A 50 -17.36 5.91 -1.37
C TYR A 50 -17.35 7.22 -2.17
N PRO A 51 -18.18 8.22 -1.80
CA PRO A 51 -18.23 9.48 -2.52
C PRO A 51 -16.93 10.28 -2.32
N PRO A 52 -16.64 11.30 -3.15
CA PRO A 52 -15.40 12.07 -3.07
C PRO A 52 -15.14 12.69 -1.68
N GLU A 53 -16.19 13.15 -1.00
CA GLU A 53 -16.12 13.71 0.35
C GLU A 53 -15.86 12.67 1.46
N GLY A 54 -15.93 11.38 1.12
CA GLY A 54 -15.81 10.27 2.07
C GLY A 54 -17.08 10.03 2.88
N VAL A 55 -16.98 9.16 3.88
CA VAL A 55 -18.09 8.79 4.78
C VAL A 55 -17.67 8.91 6.24
N ASP A 56 -18.62 8.85 7.18
CA ASP A 56 -18.29 8.63 8.59
C ASP A 56 -17.65 7.23 8.74
N GLN A 57 -16.35 7.22 9.08
CA GLN A 57 -15.57 5.98 9.10
C GLN A 57 -16.12 4.97 10.10
N LYS A 58 -16.51 5.45 11.29
CA LYS A 58 -16.94 4.57 12.37
C LYS A 58 -18.28 3.95 12.02
N ALA A 59 -19.25 4.76 11.59
CA ALA A 59 -20.57 4.29 11.21
C ALA A 59 -20.47 3.27 10.05
N ALA A 60 -19.69 3.58 9.00
CA ALA A 60 -19.53 2.70 7.85
C ALA A 60 -18.86 1.35 8.21
N LEU A 61 -17.86 1.35 9.09
CA LEU A 61 -17.21 0.11 9.53
C LEU A 61 -18.08 -0.70 10.48
N GLU A 62 -18.80 -0.05 11.41
CA GLU A 62 -19.73 -0.73 12.31
C GLU A 62 -20.89 -1.38 11.54
N GLU A 63 -21.41 -0.73 10.50
CA GLU A 63 -22.41 -1.31 9.59
C GLU A 63 -21.85 -2.53 8.86
N LYS A 64 -20.62 -2.45 8.34
CA LYS A 64 -20.00 -3.50 7.52
C LYS A 64 -19.55 -4.73 8.32
N LEU A 65 -19.00 -4.52 9.53
CA LEU A 65 -18.32 -5.57 10.29
C LEU A 65 -19.02 -5.93 11.62
N GLY A 66 -19.87 -5.04 12.13
CA GLY A 66 -20.39 -5.11 13.49
C GLY A 66 -19.38 -4.57 14.52
N LYS A 67 -19.90 -3.84 15.52
CA LYS A 67 -19.10 -3.12 16.52
C LYS A 67 -18.08 -3.99 17.27
N GLU A 68 -18.53 -5.11 17.85
CA GLU A 68 -17.64 -5.98 18.66
C GLU A 68 -16.49 -6.57 17.82
N ARG A 69 -16.79 -7.00 16.58
CA ARG A 69 -15.79 -7.54 15.66
C ARG A 69 -14.80 -6.46 15.21
N LEU A 70 -15.29 -5.23 15.00
CA LEU A 70 -14.46 -4.09 14.67
C LEU A 70 -13.48 -3.75 15.81
N GLU A 71 -13.97 -3.68 17.05
CA GLU A 71 -13.14 -3.42 18.23
C GLU A 71 -12.06 -4.50 18.42
N GLN A 72 -12.40 -5.78 18.25
CA GLN A 72 -11.44 -6.88 18.31
C GLN A 72 -10.39 -6.78 17.19
N ALA A 73 -10.81 -6.51 15.95
CA ALA A 73 -9.90 -6.37 14.82
C ALA A 73 -8.93 -5.20 15.01
N HIS A 74 -9.42 -4.05 15.47
CA HIS A 74 -8.57 -2.90 15.81
C HIS A 74 -7.58 -3.22 16.93
N ALA A 75 -8.02 -3.89 18.01
CA ALA A 75 -7.14 -4.29 19.10
C ALA A 75 -5.99 -5.21 18.62
N THR A 76 -6.29 -6.19 17.76
CA THR A 76 -5.28 -7.04 17.14
C THR A 76 -4.31 -6.22 16.27
N LEU A 77 -4.80 -5.32 15.43
CA LEU A 77 -3.95 -4.48 14.58
C LEU A 77 -3.06 -3.54 15.40
N VAL A 78 -3.55 -2.97 16.50
CA VAL A 78 -2.75 -2.16 17.42
C VAL A 78 -1.62 -2.99 18.03
N GLN A 79 -1.90 -4.22 18.47
CA GLN A 79 -0.87 -5.11 19.01
C GLN A 79 0.19 -5.43 17.97
N LEU A 80 -0.22 -5.90 16.79
CA LEU A 80 0.70 -6.27 15.70
C LEU A 80 1.46 -5.05 15.15
N GLY A 81 0.83 -3.88 15.12
CA GLY A 81 1.46 -2.64 14.67
C GLY A 81 2.63 -2.26 15.55
N ARG A 82 2.49 -2.37 16.88
CA ARG A 82 3.57 -2.08 17.83
C ARG A 82 4.82 -2.94 17.62
N GLU A 83 4.64 -4.20 17.21
CA GLU A 83 5.75 -5.12 16.91
C GLU A 83 6.62 -4.64 15.75
N VAL A 84 6.06 -3.83 14.85
CA VAL A 84 6.74 -3.30 13.65
C VAL A 84 6.82 -1.77 13.63
N GLY A 85 6.59 -1.12 14.78
CA GLY A 85 6.74 0.33 14.94
C GLY A 85 5.60 1.20 14.40
N ILE A 86 4.43 0.62 14.12
CA ILE A 86 3.22 1.35 13.71
C ILE A 86 2.40 1.72 14.95
N ASN A 87 2.04 3.00 15.07
CA ASN A 87 1.19 3.51 16.15
C ASN A 87 -0.24 3.79 15.66
N TYR A 88 -1.01 2.73 15.39
CA TYR A 88 -2.41 2.89 14.98
C TYR A 88 -3.22 3.73 15.98
N ASP A 89 -3.86 4.78 15.48
CA ASP A 89 -4.87 5.59 16.15
C ASP A 89 -6.17 5.56 15.35
N PHE A 90 -6.90 4.44 15.45
CA PHE A 90 -8.17 4.27 14.75
C PHE A 90 -9.25 5.26 15.24
N ASP A 91 -9.14 5.76 16.46
CA ASP A 91 -10.09 6.73 17.02
C ASP A 91 -9.90 8.11 16.40
N ALA A 92 -8.68 8.47 15.97
CA ALA A 92 -8.43 9.71 15.24
C ALA A 92 -9.08 9.72 13.83
N ILE A 93 -9.32 8.55 13.23
CA ILE A 93 -9.87 8.43 11.87
C ILE A 93 -11.37 8.72 11.87
N LYS A 94 -11.76 9.94 11.49
CA LYS A 94 -13.17 10.35 11.43
C LYS A 94 -13.81 10.10 10.08
N ILE A 95 -13.04 10.24 9.01
CA ILE A 95 -13.52 10.13 7.63
C ILE A 95 -12.95 8.85 7.01
N GLY A 96 -13.83 8.06 6.40
CA GLY A 96 -13.47 6.96 5.50
C GLY A 96 -13.33 7.52 4.10
N PRO A 97 -12.10 7.74 3.60
CA PRO A 97 -11.91 8.51 2.38
C PRO A 97 -12.16 7.67 1.14
N ASN A 98 -12.53 8.34 0.05
CA ASN A 98 -12.32 7.79 -1.28
C ASN A 98 -10.82 7.88 -1.63
N THR A 99 -10.20 6.74 -1.95
CA THR A 99 -8.75 6.64 -2.17
C THR A 99 -8.30 6.84 -3.62
N LEU A 100 -9.20 7.17 -4.56
CA LEU A 100 -8.82 7.32 -5.97
C LEU A 100 -7.69 8.37 -6.15
N ASP A 101 -7.81 9.52 -5.50
CA ASP A 101 -6.79 10.58 -5.62
C ASP A 101 -5.50 10.26 -4.84
N ALA A 102 -5.58 9.50 -3.75
CA ALA A 102 -4.38 8.95 -3.08
C ALA A 102 -3.61 7.98 -3.99
N HIS A 103 -4.33 7.16 -4.76
CA HIS A 103 -3.73 6.26 -5.75
C HIS A 103 -3.14 7.00 -6.94
N ARG A 104 -3.80 8.06 -7.43
CA ARG A 104 -3.22 8.97 -8.45
C ARG A 104 -1.91 9.59 -7.97
N LEU A 105 -1.86 10.03 -6.71
CA LEU A 105 -0.62 10.55 -6.13
C LEU A 105 0.50 9.49 -6.12
N SER A 106 0.19 8.26 -5.71
CA SER A 106 1.16 7.15 -5.77
C SER A 106 1.65 6.86 -7.20
N LEU A 107 0.77 6.91 -8.20
CA LEU A 107 1.11 6.75 -9.61
C LEU A 107 2.07 7.86 -10.10
N TRP A 108 1.80 9.12 -9.75
CA TRP A 108 2.68 10.24 -10.12
C TRP A 108 4.04 10.13 -9.41
N ALA A 109 4.05 9.75 -8.13
CA ALA A 109 5.27 9.52 -7.37
C ALA A 109 6.13 8.41 -7.99
N HIS A 110 5.51 7.35 -8.52
CA HIS A 110 6.21 6.29 -9.26
C HIS A 110 6.97 6.82 -10.48
N SER A 111 6.39 7.80 -11.17
CA SER A 111 7.01 8.43 -12.34
C SER A 111 8.25 9.26 -11.99
N GLU A 112 8.38 9.71 -10.74
CA GLU A 112 9.57 10.38 -10.20
C GLU A 112 10.62 9.41 -9.62
N GLY A 113 10.22 8.15 -9.36
CA GLY A 113 11.10 7.06 -8.93
C GLY A 113 10.53 6.22 -7.80
N ARG A 114 11.00 4.98 -7.66
CA ARG A 114 10.53 4.04 -6.63
C ARG A 114 10.70 4.57 -5.21
N ASP A 115 11.82 5.24 -4.93
CA ASP A 115 12.08 5.85 -3.62
C ASP A 115 11.10 6.98 -3.29
N VAL A 116 10.62 7.71 -4.31
CA VAL A 116 9.61 8.76 -4.12
C VAL A 116 8.24 8.15 -3.88
N GLN A 117 7.87 7.13 -4.67
CA GLN A 117 6.64 6.36 -4.45
C GLN A 117 6.58 5.76 -3.04
N GLU A 118 7.69 5.18 -2.60
CA GLU A 118 7.82 4.57 -1.28
C GLU A 118 7.60 5.58 -0.13
N LYS A 119 8.19 6.78 -0.25
CA LYS A 119 7.96 7.87 0.71
C LYS A 119 6.50 8.32 0.73
N VAL A 120 5.89 8.50 -0.44
CA VAL A 120 4.49 8.90 -0.58
C VAL A 120 3.56 7.87 0.04
N VAL A 121 3.72 6.58 -0.30
CA VAL A 121 2.88 5.51 0.24
C VAL A 121 3.03 5.40 1.75
N THR A 122 4.27 5.46 2.27
CA THR A 122 4.52 5.50 3.72
C THR A 122 3.82 6.69 4.38
N ALA A 123 3.92 7.88 3.80
CA ALA A 123 3.31 9.09 4.32
C ALA A 123 1.77 9.06 4.27
N LEU A 124 1.17 8.47 3.23
CA LEU A 124 -0.27 8.27 3.14
C LEU A 124 -0.78 7.32 4.22
N PHE A 125 -0.09 6.21 4.46
CA PHE A 125 -0.45 5.29 5.55
C PHE A 125 -0.37 5.98 6.91
N LYS A 126 0.72 6.71 7.20
CA LYS A 126 0.87 7.47 8.45
C LYS A 126 -0.21 8.54 8.62
N ALA A 127 -0.45 9.34 7.58
CA ALA A 127 -1.46 10.38 7.59
C ALA A 127 -2.85 9.81 7.94
N ASN A 128 -3.23 8.68 7.36
CA ASN A 128 -4.51 8.06 7.66
C ASN A 128 -4.53 7.37 9.03
N PHE A 129 -3.58 6.47 9.31
CA PHE A 129 -3.66 5.52 10.42
C PHE A 129 -3.04 5.97 11.74
N GLU A 130 -2.11 6.94 11.71
CA GLU A 130 -1.45 7.46 12.91
C GLU A 130 -1.87 8.90 13.21
N GLU A 131 -2.24 9.67 12.18
CA GLU A 131 -2.59 11.10 12.31
C GLU A 131 -4.10 11.36 12.14
N GLY A 132 -4.90 10.38 11.68
CA GLY A 132 -6.34 10.53 11.45
C GLY A 132 -6.73 11.52 10.33
N ARG A 133 -5.78 11.86 9.45
CA ARG A 133 -5.98 12.82 8.36
C ARG A 133 -6.70 12.18 7.18
N ASN A 134 -7.60 12.94 6.59
CA ASN A 134 -8.37 12.52 5.41
C ASN A 134 -7.47 12.50 4.17
N ILE A 135 -7.02 11.32 3.75
CA ILE A 135 -6.22 11.14 2.52
C ILE A 135 -7.05 11.20 1.21
N GLY A 136 -8.34 11.54 1.27
CA GLY A 136 -9.13 11.98 0.13
C GLY A 136 -9.09 13.50 -0.09
N ASP A 137 -8.55 14.26 0.88
CA ASP A 137 -8.46 15.73 0.80
C ASP A 137 -7.22 16.16 0.00
N HIS A 138 -7.42 16.99 -1.01
CA HIS A 138 -6.35 17.51 -1.88
C HIS A 138 -5.28 18.29 -1.12
N ALA A 139 -5.63 19.01 -0.05
CA ALA A 139 -4.66 19.72 0.78
C ALA A 139 -3.77 18.75 1.54
N VAL A 140 -4.33 17.65 2.06
CA VAL A 140 -3.56 16.58 2.72
C VAL A 140 -2.65 15.88 1.72
N LEU A 141 -3.16 15.53 0.53
CA LEU A 141 -2.39 14.89 -0.52
C LEU A 141 -1.23 15.77 -1.02
N THR A 142 -1.47 17.08 -1.16
CA THR A 142 -0.43 18.04 -1.58
C THR A 142 0.67 18.17 -0.52
N ASP A 143 0.31 18.23 0.77
CA ASP A 143 1.28 18.25 1.88
C ASP A 143 2.12 16.95 1.94
N VAL A 144 1.48 15.79 1.73
CA VAL A 144 2.16 14.50 1.65
C VAL A 144 3.15 14.47 0.48
N ALA A 145 2.75 14.98 -0.69
CA ALA A 145 3.59 15.05 -1.87
C ALA A 145 4.83 15.93 -1.63
N GLU A 146 4.64 17.13 -1.08
CA GLU A 146 5.72 18.08 -0.78
C GLU A 146 6.75 17.47 0.18
N LYS A 147 6.27 16.87 1.28
CA LYS A 147 7.14 16.22 2.28
C LYS A 147 7.88 15.00 1.72
N SER A 148 7.35 14.39 0.66
CA SER A 148 7.97 13.25 -0.01
C SER A 148 8.96 13.67 -1.12
N GLY A 149 9.06 14.97 -1.42
CA GLY A 149 10.00 15.53 -2.38
C GLY A 149 9.41 15.87 -3.76
N MET A 150 8.08 15.80 -3.92
CA MET A 150 7.39 16.15 -5.17
C MET A 150 7.06 17.65 -5.23
N ASP A 151 6.83 18.19 -6.43
CA ASP A 151 6.38 19.57 -6.61
C ASP A 151 4.89 19.73 -6.24
N ALA A 152 4.63 20.34 -5.08
CA ALA A 152 3.29 20.60 -4.55
C ALA A 152 2.37 21.37 -5.53
N LYS A 153 2.91 22.32 -6.31
CA LYS A 153 2.11 23.11 -7.27
C LYS A 153 1.75 22.29 -8.50
N VAL A 154 2.61 21.37 -8.92
CA VAL A 154 2.27 20.41 -9.98
C VAL A 154 1.18 19.47 -9.49
N VAL A 155 1.36 18.86 -8.32
CA VAL A 155 0.40 17.91 -7.74
C VAL A 155 -0.96 18.56 -7.51
N ALA A 156 -1.03 19.76 -6.92
CA ALA A 156 -2.29 20.47 -6.72
C ALA A 156 -3.05 20.74 -8.04
N ARG A 157 -2.32 21.07 -9.12
CA ARG A 157 -2.94 21.26 -10.45
C ARG A 157 -3.47 19.95 -11.03
N LEU A 158 -2.74 18.84 -10.86
CA LEU A 158 -3.18 17.53 -11.32
C LEU A 158 -4.41 17.06 -10.55
N LEU A 159 -4.41 17.21 -9.22
CA LEU A 159 -5.53 16.87 -8.34
C LEU A 159 -6.81 17.63 -8.71
N ALA A 160 -6.69 18.92 -9.06
CA ALA A 160 -7.80 19.75 -9.54
C ALA A 160 -8.38 19.34 -10.91
N SER A 161 -7.82 18.31 -11.56
CA SER A 161 -8.24 17.79 -12.86
C SER A 161 -8.56 16.29 -12.80
N ASP A 162 -8.98 15.72 -13.93
CA ASP A 162 -9.22 14.28 -14.08
C ASP A 162 -7.98 13.48 -14.53
N ALA A 163 -6.79 14.10 -14.56
CA ALA A 163 -5.56 13.47 -15.02
C ALA A 163 -5.33 12.09 -14.37
N ASP A 164 -5.17 11.05 -15.18
CA ASP A 164 -4.88 9.67 -14.75
C ASP A 164 -5.93 8.98 -13.87
N LYS A 165 -7.15 9.53 -13.72
CA LYS A 165 -8.26 8.81 -13.06
C LYS A 165 -8.55 7.49 -13.76
N ASP A 166 -8.72 7.53 -15.09
CA ASP A 166 -9.00 6.35 -15.90
C ASP A 166 -7.85 5.35 -15.89
N THR A 167 -6.60 5.84 -15.85
CA THR A 167 -5.40 5.00 -15.73
C THR A 167 -5.43 4.19 -14.43
N VAL A 168 -5.69 4.84 -13.30
CA VAL A 168 -5.77 4.17 -11.99
C VAL A 168 -6.93 3.19 -11.93
N ILE A 169 -8.10 3.55 -12.48
CA ILE A 169 -9.26 2.66 -12.54
C ILE A 169 -8.94 1.41 -13.37
N ALA A 170 -8.35 1.58 -14.56
CA ALA A 170 -7.97 0.47 -15.41
C ALA A 170 -6.96 -0.48 -14.73
N GLU A 171 -6.03 0.07 -13.94
CA GLU A 171 -5.06 -0.73 -13.19
C GLU A 171 -5.70 -1.53 -12.05
N ILE A 172 -6.67 -0.94 -11.35
CA ILE A 172 -7.47 -1.64 -10.32
C ILE A 172 -8.25 -2.79 -10.97
N ASP A 173 -8.93 -2.52 -12.09
CA ASP A 173 -9.72 -3.52 -12.81
C ASP A 173 -8.84 -4.67 -13.30
N ALA A 174 -7.65 -4.36 -13.82
CA ALA A 174 -6.69 -5.37 -14.26
C ALA A 174 -6.23 -6.26 -13.10
N ALA A 175 -5.92 -5.69 -11.93
CA ALA A 175 -5.55 -6.48 -10.76
C ALA A 175 -6.68 -7.43 -10.31
N GLN A 176 -7.93 -6.97 -10.33
CA GLN A 176 -9.08 -7.82 -10.02
C GLN A 176 -9.27 -8.94 -11.05
N GLN A 177 -9.10 -8.65 -12.34
CA GLN A 177 -9.17 -9.66 -13.42
C GLN A 177 -8.06 -10.71 -13.31
N MET A 178 -6.90 -10.34 -12.76
CA MET A 178 -5.82 -11.28 -12.43
C MET A 178 -6.11 -12.14 -11.18
N GLY A 179 -7.28 -11.98 -10.55
CA GLY A 179 -7.72 -12.77 -9.40
C GLY A 179 -7.35 -12.17 -8.04
N VAL A 180 -6.87 -10.92 -7.98
CA VAL A 180 -6.62 -10.23 -6.71
C VAL A 180 -7.96 -9.86 -6.07
N ALA A 181 -8.39 -10.66 -5.09
CA ALA A 181 -9.65 -10.49 -4.37
C ALA A 181 -9.51 -9.81 -3.00
N GLY A 182 -8.28 -9.45 -2.60
CA GLY A 182 -8.00 -8.82 -1.31
C GLY A 182 -6.55 -8.31 -1.25
N VAL A 183 -6.31 -7.40 -0.30
CA VAL A 183 -5.02 -6.71 -0.13
C VAL A 183 -4.55 -6.74 1.34
N PRO A 184 -3.23 -6.67 1.62
CA PRO A 184 -2.14 -6.55 0.65
C PRO A 184 -1.92 -7.86 -0.13
N PHE A 185 -1.50 -7.72 -1.38
CA PHE A 185 -1.18 -8.85 -2.25
C PHE A 185 0.15 -8.57 -2.96
N PHE A 186 1.10 -9.48 -2.83
CA PHE A 186 2.46 -9.31 -3.33
C PHE A 186 2.64 -10.20 -4.57
N ILE A 187 2.91 -9.58 -5.72
CA ILE A 187 3.22 -10.27 -6.96
C ILE A 187 4.72 -10.17 -7.18
N ILE A 188 5.42 -11.30 -7.18
CA ILE A 188 6.89 -11.36 -7.22
C ILE A 188 7.33 -11.86 -8.59
N ASP A 189 8.16 -11.07 -9.27
CA ASP A 189 8.66 -11.32 -10.64
C ASP A 189 7.55 -11.70 -11.63
N GLN A 190 6.33 -11.15 -11.44
CA GLN A 190 5.14 -11.45 -12.25
C GLN A 190 4.80 -12.96 -12.34
N LYS A 191 5.29 -13.78 -11.41
CA LYS A 191 5.21 -15.26 -11.46
C LYS A 191 4.70 -15.87 -10.17
N TYR A 192 5.12 -15.33 -9.03
CA TYR A 192 4.73 -15.83 -7.71
C TYR A 192 3.80 -14.84 -7.01
N ALA A 193 2.97 -15.35 -6.11
CA ALA A 193 2.04 -14.53 -5.37
C ALA A 193 2.04 -14.88 -3.88
N ILE A 194 1.99 -13.86 -3.03
CA ILE A 194 1.79 -13.98 -1.59
C ILE A 194 0.57 -13.13 -1.22
N SER A 195 -0.40 -13.72 -0.54
CA SER A 195 -1.63 -13.03 -0.15
C SER A 195 -1.63 -12.70 1.35
N GLY A 196 -2.05 -11.47 1.67
CA GLY A 196 -2.19 -10.97 3.04
C GLY A 196 -0.88 -10.55 3.69
N ALA A 197 -0.98 -9.89 4.84
CA ALA A 197 0.15 -9.37 5.61
C ALA A 197 0.92 -10.51 6.32
N GLN A 198 1.61 -11.36 5.55
CA GLN A 198 2.43 -12.45 6.07
C GLN A 198 3.54 -11.94 7.00
N THR A 199 4.03 -12.79 7.90
CA THR A 199 5.10 -12.44 8.83
C THR A 199 6.42 -12.18 8.09
N PRO A 200 7.36 -11.39 8.67
CA PRO A 200 8.67 -11.18 8.05
C PRO A 200 9.39 -12.49 7.71
N ASP A 201 9.37 -13.48 8.60
CA ASP A 201 10.03 -14.79 8.37
C ASP A 201 9.51 -15.51 7.12
N VAL A 202 8.20 -15.45 6.87
CA VAL A 202 7.57 -16.04 5.68
C VAL A 202 8.01 -15.29 4.42
N LEU A 203 8.04 -13.96 4.47
CA LEU A 203 8.48 -13.12 3.35
C LEU A 203 9.98 -13.34 3.05
N ILE A 204 10.84 -13.39 4.08
CA ILE A 204 12.27 -13.67 3.96
C ILE A 204 12.52 -15.03 3.31
N ALA A 205 11.85 -16.08 3.80
CA ALA A 205 11.99 -17.42 3.24
C ALA A 205 11.56 -17.45 1.77
N ALA A 206 10.42 -16.83 1.44
CA ALA A 206 9.94 -16.76 0.07
C ALA A 206 10.91 -16.01 -0.86
N LEU A 207 11.47 -14.87 -0.43
CA LEU A 207 12.42 -14.11 -1.23
C LEU A 207 13.71 -14.91 -1.50
N ARG A 208 14.26 -15.59 -0.48
CA ARG A 208 15.44 -16.45 -0.64
C ARG A 208 15.16 -17.65 -1.56
N ASP A 209 14.01 -18.30 -1.41
CA ASP A 209 13.62 -19.42 -2.27
C ASP A 209 13.45 -19.00 -3.74
N ILE A 210 12.78 -17.87 -3.98
CA ILE A 210 12.60 -17.32 -5.33
C ILE A 210 13.95 -16.92 -5.95
N ALA A 211 14.82 -16.26 -5.20
CA ALA A 211 16.16 -15.90 -5.66
C ALA A 211 16.97 -17.14 -6.06
N LYS A 212 16.88 -18.22 -5.28
CA LYS A 212 17.54 -19.49 -5.59
C LYS A 212 17.01 -20.11 -6.88
N ILE A 213 15.69 -20.20 -7.03
CA ILE A 213 15.07 -20.73 -8.26
C ILE A 213 15.51 -19.92 -9.47
N LYS A 214 15.50 -18.58 -9.36
CA LYS A 214 15.93 -17.68 -10.43
C LYS A 214 17.39 -17.88 -10.83
N ALA A 215 18.28 -18.02 -9.85
CA ALA A 215 19.70 -18.31 -10.09
C ALA A 215 19.92 -19.68 -10.76
N ASP A 216 19.09 -20.68 -10.43
CA ASP A 216 19.14 -22.01 -11.05
C ASP A 216 18.62 -21.98 -12.50
N GLU A 217 17.54 -21.24 -12.77
CA GLU A 217 17.00 -21.00 -14.12
C GLU A 217 18.06 -20.28 -15.00
N HIS A 218 18.68 -19.21 -14.50
CA HIS A 218 19.76 -18.51 -15.22
C HIS A 218 20.97 -19.40 -15.51
N ARG A 219 21.36 -20.28 -14.58
CA ARG A 219 22.46 -21.24 -14.80
C ARG A 219 22.13 -22.32 -15.82
N SER A 220 20.87 -22.70 -15.94
CA SER A 220 20.41 -23.75 -16.86
C SER A 220 20.27 -23.25 -18.31
N MET A 221 20.19 -21.93 -18.49
CA MET A 221 20.05 -21.25 -19.78
C MET A 221 21.38 -20.76 -20.39
N ASN A 222 22.47 -20.76 -19.61
CA ASN A 222 23.81 -20.37 -20.04
C ASN A 222 24.71 -21.60 -20.21
#